data_AF-A0A819VZJ9-F1
#
_entry.id   AF-A0A819VZJ9-F1
#
_cell.length_a   1.000
_cell.length_b   1.000
_cell.length_c   1.000
_cell.angle_alpha   90.00
_cell.angle_beta   90.00
_cell.angle_gamma   90.00
#
_symmetry.space_group_name_H-M   'P 1'
#
loop_
_entity.id
_entity.type
_entity.pdbx_description
1 polymer ?
#
loop_
_entity_poly.entity_id
_entity_poly.type
_entity_poly.pdbx_seq_one_letter_code
_entity_poly.pdbx_strand_id
1 'polypeptide(L)'
;MGFIPFLAFDMTSTIVVLIITVIGIYWFWLKPRLSSSNNSNDILKTIRPLKPGNELVGKPSIASHEGSFVDRMLHSGKTMVVFYGSQTGTAEDFAQRMAKQAKRYGISAAVCDPEECDMEELQRLIAIDKHLAVFCLATYGEGDPTDNAQEFYEWLREDG
;
A
#
# COMPACT_ATOMS: atom_id res chain seq x y z
N MET A 1 17.80 -1.72 -65.30
CA MET A 1 17.75 -0.94 -64.04
C MET A 1 16.31 -0.93 -63.58
N GLY A 2 16.03 -1.57 -62.45
CA GLY A 2 14.68 -1.89 -61.98
C GLY A 2 13.93 -0.68 -61.44
N PHE A 3 12.70 -0.51 -61.89
CA PHE A 3 11.72 0.41 -61.31
C PHE A 3 11.13 -0.24 -60.06
N ILE A 4 11.25 0.43 -58.91
CA ILE A 4 10.65 0.04 -57.63
C ILE A 4 9.20 0.57 -57.62
N PRO A 5 8.16 -0.26 -57.44
CA PRO A 5 6.81 0.25 -57.29
C PRO A 5 6.61 0.73 -55.84
N PHE A 6 6.55 2.04 -55.67
CA PHE A 6 6.17 2.71 -54.44
C PHE A 6 4.63 2.63 -54.30
N LEU A 7 4.18 1.90 -53.27
CA LEU A 7 2.88 2.04 -52.60
C LEU A 7 1.59 1.84 -53.42
N ALA A 8 1.23 0.58 -53.66
CA ALA A 8 -0.19 0.20 -53.76
C ALA A 8 -0.72 0.00 -52.32
N PHE A 9 -1.26 1.05 -51.72
CA PHE A 9 -1.96 0.94 -50.44
C PHE A 9 -3.31 0.27 -50.71
N ASP A 10 -3.32 -1.05 -50.63
CA ASP A 10 -4.49 -1.87 -50.93
C ASP A 10 -5.65 -1.54 -49.97
N MET A 11 -6.89 -1.57 -50.47
CA MET A 11 -8.11 -1.23 -49.73
C MET A 11 -8.27 -2.05 -48.45
N THR A 12 -7.66 -3.23 -48.40
CA THR A 12 -7.60 -4.10 -47.23
C THR A 12 -6.79 -3.48 -46.08
N SER A 13 -5.72 -2.74 -46.39
CA SER A 13 -4.83 -2.12 -45.39
C SER A 13 -5.51 -0.95 -44.68
N THR A 14 -6.35 -0.17 -45.37
CA THR A 14 -7.08 0.96 -44.76
C THR A 14 -8.18 0.47 -43.81
N ILE A 15 -8.84 -0.64 -44.16
CA ILE A 15 -9.86 -1.27 -43.32
C ILE A 15 -9.25 -1.81 -42.02
N VAL A 16 -8.07 -2.46 -42.09
CA VAL A 16 -7.38 -3.00 -40.91
C VAL A 16 -6.99 -1.89 -39.93
N VAL A 17 -6.48 -0.76 -40.44
CA VAL A 17 -6.11 0.39 -39.58
C VAL A 17 -7.34 0.97 -38.89
N LEU A 18 -8.47 1.11 -39.59
CA LEU A 18 -9.72 1.60 -39.00
C LEU A 18 -10.19 0.69 -37.84
N ILE A 19 -10.16 -0.63 -38.02
CA ILE A 19 -10.58 -1.58 -36.99
C ILE A 19 -9.72 -1.44 -35.73
N ILE A 20 -8.38 -1.34 -35.87
CA ILE A 20 -7.47 -1.18 -34.73
C ILE A 20 -7.74 0.13 -33.99
N THR A 21 -7.97 1.23 -34.70
CA THR A 21 -8.26 2.54 -34.08
C THR A 21 -9.58 2.53 -33.30
N VAL A 22 -10.62 1.89 -33.84
CA VAL A 22 -11.93 1.78 -33.17
C VAL A 22 -11.83 0.89 -31.93
N ILE A 23 -11.13 -0.24 -32.00
CA ILE A 23 -10.90 -1.12 -30.84
C ILE A 23 -10.09 -0.39 -29.76
N GLY A 24 -9.06 0.37 -30.17
CA GLY A 24 -8.26 1.19 -29.25
C GLY A 24 -9.09 2.27 -28.55
N ILE A 25 -9.93 2.98 -29.30
CA ILE A 25 -10.86 3.98 -28.73
C ILE A 25 -11.87 3.30 -27.82
N TYR A 26 -12.46 2.17 -28.23
CA TYR A 26 -13.40 1.42 -27.40
C TYR A 26 -12.75 0.93 -26.11
N TRP A 27 -11.54 0.38 -26.15
CA TRP A 27 -10.79 0.01 -24.95
C TRP A 27 -10.44 1.22 -24.08
N PHE A 28 -10.08 2.34 -24.69
CA PHE A 28 -9.76 3.57 -23.97
C PHE A 28 -10.97 4.20 -23.29
N TRP A 29 -12.15 4.10 -23.92
CA TRP A 29 -13.42 4.62 -23.40
C TRP A 29 -14.12 3.66 -22.44
N LEU A 30 -13.98 2.35 -22.66
CA LEU A 30 -14.59 1.32 -21.82
C LEU A 30 -13.78 1.02 -20.58
N LYS A 31 -12.45 1.20 -20.60
CA LYS A 31 -11.65 0.99 -19.39
C LYS A 31 -12.06 2.06 -18.37
N PRO A 32 -12.80 1.70 -17.31
CA PRO A 32 -13.16 2.69 -16.32
C PRO A 32 -11.84 3.10 -15.66
N ARG A 33 -11.51 4.39 -15.73
CA ARG A 33 -10.56 4.97 -14.77
C ARG A 33 -11.17 4.72 -13.40
N LEU A 34 -10.76 3.64 -12.74
CA LEU A 34 -10.91 3.47 -11.31
C LEU A 34 -9.97 4.48 -10.63
N SER A 35 -10.35 5.74 -10.76
CA SER A 35 -9.93 6.82 -9.90
C SER A 35 -10.88 6.75 -8.71
N SER A 36 -10.58 5.83 -7.78
CA SER A 36 -11.29 5.78 -6.50
C SER A 36 -10.93 7.04 -5.71
N SER A 37 -11.86 7.99 -5.77
CA SER A 37 -11.87 9.23 -5.01
C SER A 37 -12.33 8.90 -3.59
N ASN A 38 -11.41 8.81 -2.64
CA ASN A 38 -11.73 8.71 -1.21
C ASN A 38 -12.38 10.02 -0.74
N ASN A 39 -13.69 10.00 -0.50
CA ASN A 39 -14.42 11.09 0.12
C ASN A 39 -14.63 10.75 1.60
N SER A 40 -13.82 11.36 2.45
CA SER A 40 -13.90 11.31 3.91
C SER A 40 -15.24 11.88 4.38
N ASN A 41 -16.19 11.06 4.85
CA ASN A 41 -17.40 11.53 5.55
C ASN A 41 -18.06 10.48 6.49
N ASP A 42 -17.32 9.49 7.00
CA ASP A 42 -17.88 8.51 7.97
C ASP A 42 -17.58 8.83 9.46
N ILE A 43 -17.07 10.03 9.76
CA ILE A 43 -16.71 10.46 11.13
C ILE A 43 -17.95 10.80 12.00
N LEU A 44 -19.18 10.74 11.47
CA LEU A 44 -20.38 11.30 12.13
C LEU A 44 -21.47 10.29 12.55
N LYS A 45 -21.17 8.99 12.70
CA LYS A 45 -22.20 7.99 13.10
C LYS A 45 -21.97 7.19 14.40
N THR A 46 -20.93 7.46 15.20
CA THR A 46 -20.61 6.54 16.33
C THR A 46 -20.54 7.16 17.73
N ILE A 47 -21.04 8.39 17.96
CA ILE A 47 -21.24 8.85 19.35
C ILE A 47 -22.54 8.25 19.90
N ARG A 48 -22.43 7.10 20.60
CA ARG A 48 -23.49 6.57 21.45
C ARG A 48 -23.20 6.95 22.92
N PRO A 49 -24.20 7.34 23.73
CA PRO A 49 -24.01 7.68 25.13
C PRO A 49 -23.77 6.44 26.02
N LEU A 50 -22.84 6.57 26.96
CA LEU A 50 -22.51 5.57 27.99
C LEU A 50 -23.66 5.36 28.98
N LYS A 51 -23.88 4.10 29.40
CA LYS A 51 -24.76 3.71 30.52
C LYS A 51 -23.90 3.07 31.62
N PRO A 52 -24.09 3.39 32.91
CA PRO A 52 -23.28 2.83 33.99
C PRO A 52 -23.86 1.49 34.48
N GLY A 53 -22.99 0.55 34.85
CA GLY A 53 -23.38 -0.71 35.49
C GLY A 53 -22.16 -1.60 35.76
N ASN A 54 -21.84 -1.78 37.03
CA ASN A 54 -20.78 -2.66 37.54
C ASN A 54 -21.13 -4.12 37.29
N GLU A 55 -20.17 -4.93 36.80
CA GLU A 55 -20.11 -6.37 37.08
C GLU A 55 -18.68 -6.90 36.88
N LEU A 56 -18.19 -7.58 37.93
CA LEU A 56 -16.85 -8.14 38.07
C LEU A 56 -16.77 -9.51 37.40
N VAL A 57 -16.30 -9.61 36.15
CA VAL A 57 -15.93 -10.90 35.53
C VAL A 57 -14.79 -10.67 34.54
N GLY A 58 -13.67 -11.36 34.78
CA GLY A 58 -12.56 -11.68 33.86
C GLY A 58 -12.09 -10.60 32.89
N LYS A 59 -10.84 -10.16 33.01
CA LYS A 59 -10.16 -9.39 31.97
C LYS A 59 -9.69 -10.37 30.88
N PRO A 60 -10.37 -10.55 29.73
CA PRO A 60 -9.65 -10.94 28.54
C PRO A 60 -8.86 -9.69 28.14
N SER A 61 -7.54 -9.82 28.07
CA SER A 61 -6.66 -8.86 27.40
C SER A 61 -6.95 -8.88 25.91
N ILE A 62 -8.08 -8.30 25.52
CA ILE A 62 -8.38 -7.92 24.14
C ILE A 62 -8.06 -6.44 24.08
N ALA A 63 -6.76 -6.16 23.95
CA ALA A 63 -6.34 -4.93 23.30
C ALA A 63 -6.98 -5.00 21.90
N SER A 64 -7.89 -4.08 21.67
CA SER A 64 -8.66 -3.97 20.45
C SER A 64 -7.69 -3.46 19.39
N HIS A 65 -6.98 -4.36 18.73
CA HIS A 65 -6.20 -4.00 17.55
C HIS A 65 -7.20 -3.61 16.47
N GLU A 66 -7.26 -2.32 16.15
CA GLU A 66 -7.81 -1.88 14.88
C GLU A 66 -7.18 -2.76 13.78
N GLY A 67 -8.04 -3.35 12.93
CA GLY A 67 -7.72 -4.56 12.16
C GLY A 67 -6.34 -4.56 11.49
N SER A 68 -5.73 -5.75 11.47
CA SER A 68 -4.43 -6.11 10.84
C SER A 68 -3.96 -5.13 9.77
N PHE A 69 -2.68 -4.71 9.82
CA PHE A 69 -2.16 -3.80 8.80
C PHE A 69 -2.21 -4.42 7.40
N VAL A 70 -2.09 -5.75 7.31
CA VAL A 70 -2.23 -6.52 6.08
C VAL A 70 -3.67 -6.44 5.55
N ASP A 71 -4.67 -6.57 6.42
CA ASP A 71 -6.07 -6.40 6.04
C ASP A 71 -6.31 -4.98 5.52
N ARG A 72 -5.74 -3.94 6.16
CA ARG A 72 -5.84 -2.56 5.67
C ARG A 72 -5.20 -2.39 4.29
N MET A 73 -4.06 -3.05 4.05
CA MET A 73 -3.40 -3.04 2.73
C MET A 73 -4.23 -3.73 1.66
N LEU A 74 -4.82 -4.89 1.97
CA LEU A 74 -5.72 -5.62 1.07
C LEU A 74 -6.95 -4.79 0.70
N HIS A 75 -7.63 -4.22 1.69
CA HIS A 75 -8.82 -3.40 1.46
C HIS A 75 -8.52 -2.10 0.68
N SER A 76 -7.33 -1.54 0.85
CA SER A 76 -6.91 -0.31 0.15
C SER A 76 -6.16 -0.56 -1.16
N GLY A 77 -5.96 -1.83 -1.56
CA GLY A 77 -5.21 -2.20 -2.76
C GLY A 77 -3.74 -1.72 -2.74
N LYS A 78 -3.13 -1.66 -1.55
CA LYS A 78 -1.71 -1.32 -1.38
C LYS A 78 -0.88 -2.58 -1.47
N THR A 79 0.17 -2.54 -2.30
CA THR A 79 1.08 -3.67 -2.52
C THR A 79 2.44 -3.45 -1.88
N MET A 80 2.74 -2.24 -1.41
CA MET A 80 3.98 -1.93 -0.70
C MET A 80 3.69 -1.36 0.69
N VAL A 81 4.50 -1.73 1.67
CA VAL A 81 4.55 -1.10 3.00
C VAL A 81 5.96 -0.59 3.27
N VAL A 82 6.05 0.60 3.85
CA VAL A 82 7.32 1.20 4.28
C VAL A 82 7.25 1.47 5.77
N PHE A 83 8.04 0.72 6.54
CA PHE A 83 8.20 0.91 7.98
C PHE A 83 9.30 1.95 8.25
N TYR A 84 9.14 2.76 9.30
CA TYR A 84 10.16 3.71 9.70
C TYR A 84 10.53 3.56 11.18
N GLY A 85 11.83 3.51 11.49
CA GLY A 85 12.36 3.63 12.84
C GLY A 85 13.01 5.00 12.98
N SER A 86 12.42 5.91 13.76
CA SER A 86 12.93 7.28 13.84
C SER A 86 12.76 7.91 15.22
N GLN A 87 13.78 8.66 15.65
CA GLN A 87 13.72 9.48 16.87
C GLN A 87 13.27 10.93 16.58
N THR A 88 13.81 11.53 15.52
CA THR A 88 13.57 12.93 15.17
C THR A 88 12.82 13.11 13.83
N GLY A 89 12.24 12.03 13.30
CA GLY A 89 11.40 12.05 12.09
C GLY A 89 12.15 12.03 10.75
N THR A 90 13.48 11.90 10.74
CA THR A 90 14.26 11.86 9.48
C THR A 90 13.93 10.63 8.64
N ALA A 91 13.87 9.46 9.28
CA ALA A 91 13.55 8.21 8.59
C ALA A 91 12.06 8.13 8.21
N GLU A 92 11.19 8.76 9.00
CA GLU A 92 9.78 8.94 8.67
C GLU A 92 9.60 9.76 7.38
N ASP A 93 10.26 10.92 7.26
CA ASP A 93 10.21 11.73 6.02
C ASP A 93 10.72 10.93 4.82
N PHE A 94 11.78 10.11 5.00
CA PHE A 94 12.25 9.22 3.94
C PHE A 94 11.21 8.18 3.54
N ALA A 95 10.56 7.53 4.50
CA ALA A 95 9.49 6.57 4.23
C ALA A 95 8.31 7.22 3.50
N GLN A 96 7.87 8.40 3.95
CA GLN A 96 6.81 9.17 3.30
C GLN A 96 7.18 9.58 1.87
N ARG A 97 8.42 10.03 1.64
CA ARG A 97 8.91 10.37 0.30
C ARG A 97 8.97 9.15 -0.60
N MET A 98 9.43 8.01 -0.09
CA MET A 98 9.48 6.76 -0.82
C MET A 98 8.07 6.30 -1.24
N ALA A 99 7.10 6.33 -0.33
CA ALA A 99 5.71 6.00 -0.65
C ALA A 99 5.13 6.94 -1.73
N LYS A 100 5.44 8.24 -1.67
CA LYS A 100 5.05 9.22 -2.72
C LYS A 100 5.72 8.93 -4.06
N GLN A 101 6.98 8.51 -4.08
CA GLN A 101 7.71 8.16 -5.29
C GLN A 101 7.20 6.86 -5.92
N ALA A 102 6.87 5.85 -5.10
CA ALA A 102 6.33 4.57 -5.54
C ALA A 102 5.05 4.73 -6.38
N LYS A 103 4.21 5.70 -6.03
CA LYS A 103 3.00 6.04 -6.79
C LYS A 103 3.28 6.40 -8.26
N ARG A 104 4.45 6.98 -8.56
CA ARG A 104 4.87 7.32 -9.95
C ARG A 104 5.16 6.07 -10.79
N TYR A 105 5.48 4.96 -10.14
CA TYR A 105 5.71 3.66 -10.76
C TYR A 105 4.47 2.76 -10.74
N GLY A 106 3.30 3.30 -10.37
CA GLY A 106 2.05 2.54 -10.26
C GLY A 106 1.97 1.65 -9.01
N ILE A 107 2.89 1.82 -8.05
CA ILE A 107 2.89 1.07 -6.80
C ILE A 107 2.16 1.90 -5.73
N SER A 108 1.14 1.31 -5.11
CA SER A 108 0.41 1.93 -4.01
C SER A 108 1.02 1.48 -2.69
N ALA A 109 1.46 2.45 -1.87
CA ALA A 109 2.25 2.20 -0.68
C ALA A 109 1.57 2.67 0.61
N ALA A 110 1.73 1.91 1.69
CA ALA A 110 1.45 2.32 3.06
C ALA A 110 2.76 2.77 3.73
N VAL A 111 2.65 3.72 4.65
CA VAL A 111 3.71 4.06 5.59
C VAL A 111 3.18 3.68 6.96
N CYS A 112 3.97 2.96 7.75
CA CYS A 112 3.55 2.38 9.01
C CYS A 112 4.63 2.55 10.08
N ASP A 113 4.20 2.88 11.30
CA ASP A 113 5.06 2.77 12.47
C ASP A 113 5.19 1.30 12.86
N PRO A 114 6.41 0.76 13.04
CA PRO A 114 6.60 -0.58 13.54
C PRO A 114 6.00 -0.82 14.94
N GLU A 115 5.90 0.20 15.80
CA GLU A 115 5.29 0.07 17.14
C GLU A 115 3.76 -0.10 17.07
N GLU A 116 3.11 0.40 16.01
CA GLU A 116 1.66 0.31 15.81
C GLU A 116 1.23 -0.93 14.99
N CYS A 117 2.19 -1.70 14.51
CA CYS A 117 1.95 -2.85 13.64
C CYS A 117 2.47 -4.13 14.28
N ASP A 118 1.59 -5.12 14.39
CA ASP A 118 1.99 -6.46 14.80
C ASP A 118 2.91 -7.08 13.74
N MET A 119 4.18 -7.27 14.09
CA MET A 119 5.22 -7.76 13.18
C MET A 119 5.09 -9.25 12.87
N GLU A 120 4.35 -10.02 13.68
CA GLU A 120 4.01 -11.40 13.36
C GLU A 120 3.18 -11.47 12.06
N GLU A 121 2.36 -10.45 11.80
CA GLU A 121 1.55 -10.36 10.59
C GLU A 121 2.38 -10.07 9.32
N LEU A 122 3.67 -9.74 9.44
CA LEU A 122 4.55 -9.56 8.28
C LEU A 122 4.57 -10.80 7.39
N GLN A 123 4.45 -12.00 7.98
CA GLN A 123 4.34 -13.27 7.24
C GLN A 123 3.07 -13.34 6.38
N ARG A 124 2.00 -12.65 6.78
CA ARG A 124 0.72 -12.60 6.05
C ARG A 124 0.78 -11.69 4.82
N LEU A 125 1.83 -10.89 4.63
CA LEU A 125 2.03 -10.11 3.40
C LEU A 125 2.03 -10.98 2.14
N ILE A 126 2.37 -12.26 2.25
CA ILE A 126 2.32 -13.21 1.13
C ILE A 126 0.93 -13.34 0.49
N ALA A 127 -0.14 -12.99 1.22
CA ALA A 127 -1.50 -12.95 0.71
C ALA A 127 -1.74 -11.84 -0.33
N ILE A 128 -0.87 -10.83 -0.38
CA ILE A 128 -0.94 -9.71 -1.33
C ILE A 128 -0.08 -10.05 -2.57
N ASP A 129 -0.68 -9.96 -3.76
CA ASP A 129 0.08 -10.12 -5.02
C ASP A 129 1.14 -9.02 -5.16
N LYS A 130 2.35 -9.41 -5.54
CA LYS A 130 3.52 -8.50 -5.69
C LYS A 130 3.75 -7.62 -4.45
N HIS A 131 3.71 -8.24 -3.27
CA HIS A 131 4.00 -7.58 -2.01
C HIS A 131 5.46 -7.13 -1.89
N LEU A 132 5.68 -6.01 -1.22
CA LEU A 132 7.01 -5.51 -0.87
C LEU A 132 6.97 -4.80 0.49
N ALA A 133 7.87 -5.19 1.39
CA ALA A 133 8.13 -4.48 2.64
C ALA A 133 9.48 -3.76 2.55
N VAL A 134 9.52 -2.50 2.95
CA VAL A 134 10.73 -1.69 3.00
C VAL A 134 10.90 -1.11 4.40
N PHE A 135 12.13 -1.05 4.90
CA PHE A 135 12.44 -0.59 6.24
C PHE A 135 13.40 0.60 6.18
N CYS A 136 12.95 1.76 6.66
CA CYS A 136 13.76 2.95 6.84
C CYS A 136 14.09 3.08 8.34
N LEU A 137 15.15 2.43 8.80
CA LEU A 137 15.50 2.37 10.22
C LEU A 137 16.70 3.27 10.50
N ALA A 138 16.55 4.22 11.42
CA ALA A 138 17.68 4.92 12.01
C ALA A 138 18.27 4.07 13.14
N THR A 139 19.55 4.29 13.43
CA THR A 139 20.21 3.79 14.64
C THR A 139 20.50 4.95 15.57
N TYR A 140 20.59 4.67 16.86
CA TYR A 140 20.91 5.63 17.89
C TYR A 140 22.08 5.14 18.75
N GLY A 141 22.76 6.08 19.43
CA GLY A 141 23.87 5.78 20.32
C GLY A 141 24.98 4.93 19.68
N GLU A 142 25.24 3.76 20.25
CA GLU A 142 26.27 2.80 19.85
C GLU A 142 25.78 1.76 18.82
N GLY A 143 24.65 2.03 18.16
CA GLY A 143 24.03 1.11 17.20
C GLY A 143 22.72 0.48 17.68
N ASP A 144 22.12 1.02 18.74
CA ASP A 144 20.81 0.60 19.22
C ASP A 144 19.71 1.03 18.24
N PRO A 145 18.57 0.30 18.18
CA PRO A 145 17.41 0.74 17.42
C PRO A 145 16.80 2.03 18.00
N THR A 146 15.87 2.64 17.27
CA THR A 146 15.05 3.73 17.80
C THR A 146 13.94 3.19 18.71
N ASP A 147 13.40 4.04 19.59
CA ASP A 147 12.38 3.61 20.58
C ASP A 147 11.19 2.91 19.92
N ASN A 148 10.66 3.49 18.84
CA ASN A 148 9.52 2.92 18.12
C ASN A 148 9.85 1.61 17.36
N ALA A 149 11.13 1.28 17.18
CA ALA A 149 11.57 0.05 16.52
C ALA A 149 12.14 -0.97 17.53
N GLN A 150 12.10 -0.69 18.83
CA GLN A 150 12.66 -1.55 19.87
C GLN A 150 11.99 -2.92 19.90
N GLU A 151 10.65 -2.97 19.94
CA GLU A 151 9.88 -4.21 19.95
C GLU A 151 10.14 -5.05 18.68
N PHE A 152 10.17 -4.40 17.52
CA PHE A 152 10.54 -5.05 16.26
C PHE A 152 11.97 -5.63 16.28
N TYR A 153 12.92 -4.91 16.88
CA TYR A 153 14.30 -5.38 17.03
C TYR A 153 14.41 -6.59 17.97
N GLU A 154 13.66 -6.59 19.07
CA GLU A 154 13.58 -7.73 20.00
C GLU A 154 12.96 -8.95 19.34
N TRP A 155 11.83 -8.77 18.64
CA TRP A 155 11.16 -9.82 17.87
C TRP A 155 12.12 -10.49 16.85
N LEU A 156 12.89 -9.70 16.10
CA LEU A 156 13.89 -10.23 15.17
C LEU A 156 14.99 -11.08 15.83
N ARG A 157 15.29 -10.84 17.11
CA ARG A 157 16.35 -11.56 17.84
C ARG A 157 15.85 -12.81 18.53
N GLU A 158 14.57 -12.85 18.91
CA GLU A 158 13.95 -14.00 19.55
C GLU A 158 13.61 -15.12 18.56
N ASP A 159 13.27 -14.77 17.30
CA ASP A 159 12.99 -15.71 16.21
C ASP A 159 14.26 -16.21 15.46
N GLY A 160 15.43 -16.18 16.12
CA GLY A 160 16.74 -16.57 15.57
C GLY A 160 17.15 -18.03 15.75
#